data_AF-K3WAV4-F1
#
_entry.id   AF-K3WAV4-F1
#
_cell.length_a   1.000
_cell.length_b   1.000
_cell.length_c   1.000
_cell.angle_alpha   90.00
_cell.angle_beta   90.00
_cell.angle_gamma   90.00
#
_symmetry.space_group_name_H-M   'P 1'
#
loop_
_entity.id
_entity.type
_entity.pdbx_description
1 polymer ?
#
loop_
_entity_poly.entity_id
_entity_poly.type
_entity_poly.pdbx_seq_one_letter_code
_entity_poly.pdbx_strand_id
1 'polypeptide(L)' 'MGPKKKGGKKGKKKAKEEEPPPEEPSEYDTMDIPMLKEVIQMLRQQLDKAQADRNYVQHERGMAK' A
#
# COMPACT_ATOMS: atom_id res chain seq x y z
N MET A 1 -17.53 3.66 59.01
CA MET A 1 -17.50 2.55 58.03
C MET A 1 -18.27 2.99 56.80
N GLY A 2 -17.62 3.11 55.65
CA GLY A 2 -18.22 3.70 54.42
C GLY A 2 -19.00 2.70 53.55
N PRO A 3 -19.50 3.18 52.41
CA PRO A 3 -19.36 2.41 51.17
C PRO A 3 -18.72 3.23 50.03
N LYS A 4 -17.62 2.69 49.49
CA LYS A 4 -17.07 2.97 48.15
C LYS A 4 -18.02 2.46 47.07
N LYS A 5 -18.20 3.21 45.97
CA LYS A 5 -18.22 2.74 44.55
C LYS A 5 -18.31 3.98 43.62
N LYS A 6 -17.21 4.41 42.99
CA LYS A 6 -16.62 3.98 41.70
C LYS A 6 -17.53 4.23 40.47
N GLY A 7 -17.05 5.11 39.57
CA GLY A 7 -17.40 5.15 38.15
C GLY A 7 -18.01 6.49 37.73
N GLY A 8 -17.48 7.27 36.79
CA GLY A 8 -16.34 7.09 35.92
C GLY A 8 -16.14 8.40 35.15
N LYS A 9 -14.95 8.95 35.27
CA LYS A 9 -14.49 10.20 34.65
C LYS A 9 -14.41 10.02 33.12
N LYS A 10 -15.13 10.87 32.39
CA LYS A 10 -14.77 11.49 31.09
C LYS A 10 -13.66 10.75 30.32
N GLY A 11 -14.05 9.81 29.46
CA GLY A 11 -13.16 9.15 28.49
C GLY A 11 -13.59 9.48 27.08
N LYS A 12 -13.22 10.67 26.59
CA LYS A 12 -13.25 11.03 25.16
C LYS A 12 -12.47 9.92 24.44
N LYS A 13 -13.14 9.07 23.65
CA LYS A 13 -12.46 8.12 22.75
C LYS A 13 -11.61 8.97 21.82
N LYS A 14 -10.34 9.16 22.16
CA LYS A 14 -9.33 9.58 21.19
C LYS A 14 -9.34 8.48 20.15
N ALA A 15 -9.77 8.82 18.95
CA ALA A 15 -9.35 8.09 17.77
C ALA A 15 -7.84 7.89 17.94
N LYS A 16 -7.44 6.63 18.02
CA LYS A 16 -6.05 6.26 17.87
C LYS A 16 -5.74 6.69 16.44
N GLU A 17 -5.18 7.88 16.32
CA GLU A 17 -4.46 8.31 15.14
C GLU A 17 -3.41 7.22 14.97
N GLU A 18 -3.72 6.30 14.07
CA GLU A 18 -2.76 5.34 13.58
C GLU A 18 -1.73 6.21 12.87
N GLU A 19 -0.66 6.54 13.60
CA GLU A 19 0.53 7.14 13.02
C GLU A 19 0.80 6.36 11.74
N PRO A 20 0.84 7.02 10.56
CA PRO A 20 1.24 6.31 9.35
C PRO A 20 2.59 5.67 9.66
N PRO A 21 2.77 4.37 9.34
CA PRO A 21 4.07 3.74 9.53
C PRO A 21 5.12 4.64 8.87
N PRO A 22 6.29 4.83 9.51
CA PRO A 22 7.32 5.71 8.99
C PRO A 22 7.55 5.35 7.52
N GLU A 23 7.35 6.31 6.62
CA GLU A 23 7.63 6.13 5.20
C GLU A 23 9.12 5.82 5.11
N GLU A 24 9.45 4.55 4.91
CA GLU A 24 10.82 4.18 4.58
C GLU A 24 11.16 4.88 3.26
N PRO A 25 12.33 5.55 3.18
CA PRO A 25 12.73 6.20 1.94
C PRO A 25 12.71 5.17 0.83
N SER A 26 11.94 5.45 -0.21
CA SER A 26 11.88 4.60 -1.38
C SER A 26 13.27 4.55 -2.02
N GLU A 27 13.59 3.42 -2.64
CA GLU A 27 14.82 3.29 -3.44
C GLU A 27 14.92 4.39 -4.51
N TYR A 28 13.76 4.89 -4.99
CA TYR A 28 13.65 5.98 -5.96
C TYR A 28 13.91 7.38 -5.37
N ASP A 29 13.77 7.58 -4.06
CA ASP A 29 13.90 8.90 -3.42
C ASP A 29 15.35 9.42 -3.45
N THR A 30 16.31 8.50 -3.62
CA THR A 30 17.74 8.79 -3.68
C THR A 30 18.28 8.86 -5.12
N MET A 31 17.44 8.58 -6.12
CA MET A 31 17.84 8.53 -7.53
C MET A 31 17.84 9.91 -8.17
N ASP A 32 18.70 10.10 -9.16
CA ASP A 32 18.72 11.31 -9.96
C ASP A 32 17.64 11.31 -11.06
N ILE A 33 17.26 12.51 -11.51
CA ILE A 33 16.21 12.71 -12.51
C ILE A 33 16.44 11.89 -13.81
N PRO A 34 17.64 11.79 -14.40
CA PRO A 34 17.82 11.00 -15.61
C PRO A 34 17.59 9.50 -15.36
N MET A 35 18.09 8.93 -14.26
CA MET A 35 17.85 7.52 -13.93
C MET A 35 16.36 7.24 -13.66
N LEU A 36 15.68 8.15 -12.95
CA LEU A 36 14.22 8.05 -12.75
C LEU A 36 13.45 8.00 -14.08
N LYS A 37 13.88 8.75 -15.11
CA LYS A 37 13.25 8.68 -16.44
C LYS A 37 13.45 7.34 -17.13
N GLU A 38 14.60 6.70 -16.94
CA GLU A 38 14.87 5.36 -17.47
C GLU A 38 14.05 4.30 -16.74
N VAL A 39 14.00 4.36 -15.41
CA VAL A 39 13.17 3.51 -14.56
C VAL A 39 11.70 3.59 -14.96
N ILE A 40 11.16 4.80 -15.18
CA ILE A 40 9.78 4.98 -15.62
C ILE A 40 9.52 4.26 -16.95
N GLN A 41 10.46 4.30 -17.90
CA GLN A 41 10.31 3.59 -19.16
C GLN A 41 10.32 2.08 -18.97
N MET A 42 11.22 1.55 -18.13
CA MET A 42 11.27 0.13 -17.80
C MET A 42 10.00 -0.36 -17.12
N LEU A 43 9.50 0.38 -16.13
CA LEU A 43 8.26 0.02 -15.41
C LEU A 43 7.05 -0.01 -16.35
N ARG A 44 6.97 0.90 -17.33
CA ARG A 44 5.92 0.86 -18.36
C ARG A 44 5.99 -0.41 -19.20
N GLN A 45 7.18 -0.80 -19.65
CA GLN A 45 7.36 -2.04 -20.42
C GLN A 45 6.99 -3.28 -19.59
N GLN A 46 7.34 -3.29 -18.30
CA GLN A 46 6.95 -4.37 -17.39
C GLN A 46 5.43 -4.44 -17.20
N LEU A 47 4.77 -3.29 -17.08
CA LEU A 47 3.31 -3.21 -16.98
C LEU A 47 2.63 -3.71 -18.25
N ASP A 48 3.10 -3.27 -19.43
CA ASP A 48 2.56 -3.71 -20.71
C ASP A 48 2.70 -5.23 -20.87
N LYS A 49 3.86 -5.78 -20.48
CA LYS A 49 4.09 -7.23 -20.47
C LYS A 49 3.15 -7.95 -19.51
N ALA A 50 3.02 -7.48 -18.27
CA ALA A 50 2.14 -8.10 -17.28
C ALA A 50 0.66 -8.06 -17.71
N GLN A 51 0.24 -6.99 -18.39
CA GLN A 51 -1.10 -6.90 -18.99
C GLN A 51 -1.29 -7.90 -20.13
N ALA A 52 -0.31 -8.02 -21.03
CA ALA A 52 -0.34 -9.01 -22.11
C ALA A 52 -0.38 -10.45 -21.56
N ASP A 53 0.46 -10.76 -20.57
CA ASP A 53 0.51 -12.08 -19.92
C ASP A 53 -0.82 -12.41 -19.23
N ARG A 54 -1.45 -11.43 -18.55
CA ARG A 54 -2.79 -11.62 -17.96
C ARG A 54 -3.84 -11.97 -19.02
N ASN A 55 -3.81 -11.29 -20.16
CA ASN A 55 -4.72 -11.56 -21.26
C ASN A 55 -4.47 -12.97 -21.85
N TYR A 56 -3.20 -13.37 -21.98
CA TYR A 56 -2.82 -14.71 -22.44
C TYR A 56 -3.37 -15.81 -21.50
N VAL A 57 -3.17 -15.65 -20.18
CA VAL A 57 -3.68 -16.59 -19.17
C VAL A 57 -5.22 -16.62 -19.13
N GLN A 58 -5.90 -15.49 -19.35
CA GLN A 58 -7.37 -15.47 -19.48
C GLN A 58 -7.85 -16.19 -20.74
N HIS A 59 -7.17 -16.03 -21.88
CA HIS A 59 -7.51 -16.73 -23.12
C HIS A 59 -7.36 -18.25 -22.96
N GLU A 60 -6.29 -18.74 -22.34
CA GLU A 60 -6.11 -20.18 -22.09
C GLU A 60 -7.18 -20.76 -21.14
N ARG A 61 -7.59 -20.00 -20.11
CA ARG A 61 -8.69 -20.42 -19.21
C ARG A 61 -10.07 -20.38 -19.84
N GLY A 62 -10.27 -19.54 -20.86
CA GLY A 62 -11.51 -19.45 -21.63
C GLY A 62 -11.66 -20.53 -22.70
N MET A 63 -10.55 -21.06 -23.22
CA MET A 63 -10.56 -22.15 -24.21
C MET A 63 -10.61 -23.56 -23.59
N ALA A 64 -10.39 -23.69 -22.27
CA ALA A 64 -10.44 -24.96 -21.56
C ALA A 64 -11.82 -25.31 -20.97
N LYS A 65 -12.91 -24.72 -21.49
CA LYS A 65 -14.29 -24.92 -21.01
C LYS A 65 -15.25 -25.11 -22.17
#